data_AF-A0A1V4BW40-F1
#
_entry.id   AF-A0A1V4BW40-F1
#
_cell.length_a   1.000
_cell.length_b   1.000
_cell.length_c   1.000
_cell.angle_alpha   90.00
_cell.angle_beta   90.00
_cell.angle_gamma   90.00
#
_symmetry.space_group_name_H-M   'P 1'
#
loop_
_entity.id
_entity.type
_entity.pdbx_description
1 polymer ?
#
loop_
_entity_poly.entity_id
_entity_poly.type
_entity_poly.pdbx_seq_one_letter_code
_entity_poly.pdbx_strand_id
1 'polypeptide(L)'
;MYLIKKSKSVRFLLVGVINTLFGYSVFALLFRLGLDERYSLLIATICGVLFNFKTIGGIVFKDQNNRLLTRFIGVYLVIYLLNAESLRIVKMLGINILVAQAILVLPLAIVSYFLNKTFVFRGSR
;
A
#
# COMPACT_ATOMS: atom_id res chain seq x y z
N MET A 1 -17.10 -12.51 12.60
CA MET A 1 -15.74 -13.00 12.94
C MET A 1 -15.23 -14.11 12.02
N TYR A 2 -16.05 -15.11 11.65
CA TYR A 2 -15.60 -16.30 10.87
C TYR A 2 -15.15 -15.99 9.42
N LEU A 3 -15.77 -15.02 8.74
CA LEU A 3 -15.42 -14.61 7.36
C LEU A 3 -14.06 -13.90 7.24
N ILE A 4 -13.67 -13.12 8.25
CA ILE A 4 -12.37 -12.42 8.31
C ILE A 4 -11.21 -13.43 8.34
N LYS A 5 -11.43 -14.61 8.93
CA LYS A 5 -10.41 -15.63 9.14
C LYS A 5 -10.02 -16.37 7.85
N LYS A 6 -10.88 -16.37 6.80
CA LYS A 6 -10.67 -17.20 5.59
C LYS A 6 -10.31 -16.42 4.32
N SER A 7 -10.78 -15.18 4.15
CA SER A 7 -10.59 -14.44 2.89
C SER A 7 -9.30 -13.60 2.88
N LYS A 8 -8.34 -13.95 2.01
CA LYS A 8 -7.10 -13.18 1.79
C LYS A 8 -7.41 -11.73 1.39
N SER A 9 -8.45 -11.47 0.58
CA SER A 9 -8.82 -10.12 0.16
C SER A 9 -9.31 -9.23 1.32
N VAL A 10 -10.11 -9.78 2.24
CA VAL A 10 -10.59 -9.03 3.42
C VAL A 10 -9.43 -8.69 4.34
N ARG A 11 -8.52 -9.66 4.56
CA ARG A 11 -7.29 -9.42 5.34
C ARG A 11 -6.42 -8.35 4.68
N PHE A 12 -6.34 -8.32 3.36
CA PHE A 12 -5.60 -7.30 2.62
C PHE A 12 -6.15 -5.90 2.88
N LEU A 13 -7.48 -5.71 2.83
CA LEU A 13 -8.09 -4.41 3.12
C LEU A 13 -7.86 -3.98 4.58
N LEU A 14 -8.07 -4.88 5.54
CA LEU A 14 -7.86 -4.59 6.96
C LEU A 14 -6.39 -4.25 7.27
N VAL A 15 -5.45 -5.06 6.75
CA VAL A 15 -4.01 -4.80 6.89
C VAL A 15 -3.62 -3.51 6.18
N GLY A 16 -4.24 -3.19 5.03
CA GLY A 16 -4.07 -1.93 4.33
C GLY A 16 -4.40 -0.72 5.20
N VAL A 17 -5.52 -0.75 5.93
CA VAL A 17 -5.87 0.33 6.88
C VAL A 17 -4.81 0.47 7.98
N ILE A 18 -4.38 -0.63 8.58
CA ILE A 18 -3.33 -0.63 9.61
C ILE A 18 -2.02 -0.04 9.06
N ASN A 19 -1.66 -0.41 7.83
CA ASN A 19 -0.42 0.04 7.20
C ASN A 19 -0.46 1.54 6.87
N THR A 20 -1.60 2.05 6.42
CA THR A 20 -1.79 3.50 6.19
C THR A 20 -1.67 4.27 7.50
N LEU A 21 -2.33 3.80 8.57
CA LEU A 21 -2.23 4.40 9.90
C LEU A 21 -0.79 4.39 10.42
N PHE A 22 -0.06 3.28 10.24
CA PHE A 22 1.34 3.18 10.62
C PHE A 22 2.20 4.21 9.88
N GLY A 23 2.12 4.26 8.54
CA GLY A 23 2.92 5.20 7.74
C GLY A 23 2.63 6.67 8.11
N TYR A 24 1.35 7.02 8.27
CA TYR A 24 0.97 8.36 8.71
C TYR A 24 1.46 8.68 10.13
N SER A 25 1.41 7.70 11.05
CA SER A 25 1.89 7.89 12.42
C SER A 25 3.40 8.11 12.47
N VAL A 26 4.18 7.37 11.66
CA VAL A 26 5.63 7.58 11.55
C VAL A 26 5.92 8.97 10.99
N PHE A 27 5.24 9.39 9.93
CA PHE A 27 5.37 10.73 9.38
C PHE A 27 5.05 11.81 10.43
N ALA A 28 3.89 11.70 11.09
CA ALA A 28 3.44 12.67 12.08
C ALA A 28 4.39 12.75 13.29
N LEU A 29 4.94 11.63 13.72
CA LEU A 29 5.91 11.59 14.81
C LEU A 29 7.23 12.26 14.42
N LEU A 30 7.81 11.92 13.26
CA LEU A 30 9.07 12.52 12.80
C LEU A 30 8.93 14.04 12.58
N PHE A 31 7.83 14.46 11.96
CA PHE A 31 7.55 15.87 11.74
C PHE A 31 7.39 16.63 13.07
N ARG A 32 6.67 16.06 14.06
CA ARG A 32 6.52 16.66 15.39
C ARG A 32 7.83 16.72 16.18
N LEU A 33 8.78 15.83 15.91
CA LEU A 33 10.13 15.88 16.50
C LEU A 33 11.03 16.94 15.85
N GLY A 34 10.52 17.71 14.88
CA GLY A 34 11.22 18.82 14.25
C GLY A 34 12.03 18.45 13.02
N LEU A 35 11.85 17.24 12.47
CA LEU A 35 12.47 16.86 11.22
C LEU A 35 11.76 17.53 10.03
N ASP A 36 12.52 18.00 9.05
CA ASP A 36 11.97 18.61 7.82
C ASP A 36 10.94 17.70 7.15
N GLU A 37 9.93 18.30 6.50
CA GLU A 37 8.84 17.60 5.84
C GLU A 37 9.35 16.55 4.84
N ARG A 38 10.37 16.89 4.05
CA ARG A 38 10.90 16.01 3.01
C ARG A 38 11.55 14.77 3.60
N TYR A 39 12.35 14.94 4.66
CA TYR A 39 12.99 13.82 5.35
C TYR A 39 11.98 12.99 6.14
N SER A 40 11.02 13.63 6.81
CA SER A 40 9.92 12.97 7.50
C SER A 40 9.13 12.08 6.55
N LEU A 41 8.77 12.60 5.37
CA LEU A 41 8.05 11.87 4.34
C LEU A 41 8.89 10.72 3.77
N LEU A 42 10.16 10.95 3.47
CA LEU A 42 11.06 9.92 2.94
C LEU A 42 11.21 8.74 3.92
N ILE A 43 11.52 9.02 5.18
CA ILE A 43 11.71 7.98 6.20
C ILE A 43 10.39 7.26 6.46
N ALA A 44 9.28 7.99 6.59
CA ALA A 44 7.95 7.38 6.77
C ALA A 44 7.56 6.49 5.59
N THR A 45 7.91 6.89 4.36
CA THR A 45 7.68 6.07 3.16
C THR A 45 8.50 4.78 3.20
N ILE A 46 9.79 4.86 3.51
CA ILE A 46 10.67 3.68 3.62
C ILE A 46 10.15 2.73 4.71
N CYS A 47 9.93 3.25 5.92
CA CYS A 47 9.38 2.48 7.03
C CYS A 47 8.01 1.87 6.69
N GLY A 48 7.14 2.66 6.07
CA GLY A 48 5.80 2.24 5.66
C GLY A 48 5.81 1.13 4.61
N VAL A 49 6.72 1.18 3.63
CA VAL A 49 6.89 0.13 2.61
C VAL A 49 7.41 -1.16 3.25
N LEU A 50 8.41 -1.07 4.12
CA LEU A 50 8.97 -2.23 4.83
C LEU A 50 7.93 -2.87 5.76
N PHE A 51 7.18 -2.06 6.49
CA PHE A 51 6.10 -2.53 7.35
C PHE A 51 4.99 -3.19 6.52
N ASN A 52 4.56 -2.53 5.42
CA ASN A 52 3.60 -3.10 4.47
C ASN A 52 4.04 -4.47 3.96
N PHE A 53 5.30 -4.61 3.55
CA PHE A 53 5.83 -5.88 3.06
C PHE A 53 5.71 -6.98 4.11
N LYS A 54 6.07 -6.67 5.37
CA LYS A 54 6.01 -7.64 6.47
C LYS A 54 4.59 -7.99 6.88
N THR A 55 3.69 -7.02 6.97
CA THR A 55 2.30 -7.28 7.37
C THR A 55 1.52 -7.94 6.24
N ILE A 56 1.63 -7.49 5.00
CA ILE A 56 0.96 -8.12 3.85
C ILE A 56 1.54 -9.53 3.62
N GLY A 57 2.86 -9.67 3.60
CA GLY A 57 3.51 -10.97 3.44
C GLY A 57 3.14 -11.95 4.56
N GLY A 58 3.40 -11.59 5.82
CA GLY A 58 3.20 -12.49 6.96
C GLY A 58 1.73 -12.71 7.34
N ILE A 59 0.93 -11.64 7.35
CA ILE A 59 -0.49 -11.75 7.66
C ILE A 59 -1.19 -12.23 6.38
N VAL A 60 -1.41 -11.39 5.39
CA VAL A 60 -2.31 -11.71 4.25
C VAL A 60 -1.91 -12.99 3.52
N PHE A 61 -0.64 -13.09 3.12
CA PHE A 61 -0.17 -14.18 2.26
C PHE A 61 0.52 -15.32 3.01
N LYS A 62 0.92 -15.15 4.28
CA LYS A 62 1.70 -16.13 5.07
C LYS A 62 3.07 -16.51 4.49
N ASP A 63 3.74 -15.56 3.83
CA ASP A 63 5.10 -15.72 3.31
C ASP A 63 5.97 -14.54 3.76
N GLN A 64 7.07 -14.83 4.43
CA GLN A 64 7.99 -13.84 5.02
C GLN A 64 9.37 -13.83 4.33
N ASN A 65 9.51 -14.46 3.17
CA ASN A 65 10.78 -14.50 2.44
C ASN A 65 11.23 -13.11 1.99
N ASN A 66 12.30 -12.59 2.59
CA ASN A 66 12.84 -11.25 2.31
C ASN A 66 13.28 -11.05 0.85
N ARG A 67 13.57 -12.14 0.10
CA ARG A 67 13.89 -12.04 -1.33
C ARG A 67 12.74 -11.48 -2.17
N LEU A 68 11.51 -11.52 -1.64
CA LEU A 68 10.33 -10.96 -2.30
C LEU A 68 10.21 -9.44 -2.17
N LEU A 69 11.03 -8.79 -1.33
CA LEU A 69 10.98 -7.35 -1.11
C LEU A 69 11.21 -6.56 -2.40
N THR A 70 12.12 -7.00 -3.27
CA THR A 70 12.39 -6.35 -4.56
C THR A 70 11.17 -6.39 -5.49
N ARG A 71 10.48 -7.53 -5.56
CA ARG A 71 9.22 -7.68 -6.30
C ARG A 71 8.12 -6.80 -5.72
N PHE A 72 8.05 -6.74 -4.39
CA PHE A 72 7.08 -5.92 -3.68
C PHE A 72 7.26 -4.42 -3.96
N ILE A 73 8.50 -3.93 -3.92
CA ILE A 73 8.84 -2.56 -4.31
C ILE A 73 8.46 -2.30 -5.78
N GLY A 74 8.72 -3.26 -6.67
CA GLY A 74 8.29 -3.18 -8.06
C GLY A 74 6.78 -3.00 -8.22
N VAL A 75 5.96 -3.75 -7.45
CA VAL A 75 4.50 -3.56 -7.43
C VAL A 75 4.12 -2.18 -6.90
N TYR A 76 4.78 -1.68 -5.85
CA TYR A 76 4.55 -0.33 -5.34
C TYR A 76 4.79 0.75 -6.40
N LEU A 77 5.89 0.64 -7.16
CA LEU A 77 6.20 1.55 -8.26
C LEU A 77 5.15 1.49 -9.36
N VAL A 78 4.71 0.29 -9.76
CA VAL A 78 3.65 0.12 -10.76
C VAL A 78 2.35 0.77 -10.29
N ILE A 79 1.94 0.53 -9.04
CA ILE A 79 0.72 1.13 -8.47
C ILE A 79 0.82 2.64 -8.40
N TYR A 80 1.98 3.19 -8.04
CA TYR A 80 2.23 4.63 -8.04
C TYR A 80 2.03 5.23 -9.44
N LEU A 81 2.65 4.64 -10.46
CA LEU A 81 2.53 5.12 -11.85
C LEU A 81 1.08 5.03 -12.35
N LEU A 82 0.40 3.90 -12.08
CA LEU A 82 -1.02 3.75 -12.42
C LEU A 82 -1.89 4.79 -11.72
N ASN A 83 -1.63 5.10 -10.45
CA ASN A 83 -2.34 6.14 -9.72
C ASN A 83 -2.12 7.52 -10.35
N ALA A 84 -0.86 7.89 -10.62
CA ALA A 84 -0.50 9.17 -11.20
C ALA A 84 -1.18 9.39 -12.57
N GLU A 85 -1.11 8.41 -13.47
CA GLU A 85 -1.75 8.49 -14.78
C GLU A 85 -3.28 8.51 -14.68
N SER A 86 -3.87 7.66 -13.83
CA SER A 86 -5.31 7.65 -13.61
C SER A 86 -5.81 9.00 -13.07
N LEU A 87 -5.09 9.58 -12.11
CA LEU A 87 -5.43 10.87 -11.52
C LEU A 87 -5.32 11.99 -12.56
N ARG A 88 -4.31 11.95 -13.43
CA ARG A 88 -4.17 12.88 -14.57
C ARG A 88 -5.36 12.80 -15.51
N ILE A 89 -5.80 11.60 -15.89
CA ILE A 89 -6.96 11.37 -16.76
C ILE A 89 -8.23 11.93 -16.11
N VAL A 90 -8.49 11.57 -14.84
CA VAL A 90 -9.70 12.00 -14.12
C VAL A 90 -9.72 13.52 -13.92
N LYS A 91 -8.57 14.16 -13.70
CA LYS A 91 -8.45 15.62 -13.64
C LYS A 91 -8.83 16.28 -14.97
N MET A 92 -8.50 15.69 -16.11
CA MET A 92 -8.90 16.19 -17.43
C MET A 92 -10.42 16.11 -17.66
N LEU A 93 -11.13 15.25 -16.92
CA LEU A 93 -12.59 15.15 -16.94
C LEU A 93 -13.28 16.20 -16.03
N GLY A 94 -12.52 17.09 -15.38
CA GLY A 94 -13.06 18.13 -14.50
C GLY A 94 -13.50 17.63 -13.12
N ILE A 95 -13.20 16.37 -12.78
CA ILE A 95 -13.54 15.80 -11.47
C ILE A 95 -12.62 16.40 -10.39
N ASN A 96 -13.20 16.74 -9.25
CA ASN A 96 -12.44 17.24 -8.10
C ASN A 96 -11.34 16.24 -7.70
N ILE A 97 -10.12 16.72 -7.47
CA ILE A 97 -8.94 15.87 -7.24
C ILE A 97 -9.06 14.97 -6.00
N LEU A 98 -9.72 15.42 -4.93
CA LEU A 98 -9.91 14.63 -3.72
C LEU A 98 -10.94 13.52 -3.95
N VAL A 99 -12.02 13.84 -4.67
CA VAL A 99 -13.03 12.86 -5.09
C VAL A 99 -12.42 11.82 -6.03
N ALA A 100 -11.62 12.27 -7.00
CA ALA A 100 -10.88 11.42 -7.92
C ALA A 100 -9.97 10.44 -7.15
N GLN A 101 -9.17 10.96 -6.21
CA GLN A 101 -8.28 10.13 -5.42
C GLN A 101 -9.05 9.09 -4.59
N ALA A 102 -10.16 9.49 -3.95
CA ALA A 102 -11.01 8.59 -3.16
C ALA A 102 -11.60 7.46 -4.00
N ILE A 103 -12.09 7.77 -5.21
CA ILE A 103 -12.60 6.77 -6.15
C ILE A 103 -11.48 5.80 -6.56
N LEU A 104 -10.28 6.31 -6.84
CA LEU A 104 -9.15 5.51 -7.31
C LEU A 104 -8.56 4.58 -6.22
N VAL A 105 -8.76 4.86 -4.93
CA VAL A 105 -8.23 4.02 -3.84
C VAL A 105 -8.68 2.56 -3.98
N LEU A 106 -9.97 2.31 -4.20
CA LEU A 106 -10.51 0.95 -4.23
C LEU A 106 -10.03 0.14 -5.46
N PRO A 107 -10.14 0.64 -6.71
CA PRO A 107 -9.61 -0.04 -7.88
C PRO A 107 -8.11 -0.34 -7.76
N LEU A 108 -7.31 0.63 -7.30
CA LEU A 108 -5.86 0.44 -7.14
C LEU A 108 -5.52 -0.56 -6.04
N ALA A 109 -6.30 -0.60 -4.95
CA ALA A 109 -6.15 -1.62 -3.91
C ALA A 109 -6.44 -3.03 -4.47
N ILE A 110 -7.45 -3.16 -5.35
CA ILE A 110 -7.76 -4.44 -6.02
C ILE A 110 -6.60 -4.86 -6.94
N VAL A 111 -6.10 -3.95 -7.78
CA VAL A 111 -4.94 -4.23 -8.65
C VAL A 111 -3.72 -4.63 -7.82
N SER A 112 -3.42 -3.86 -6.76
CA SER A 112 -2.33 -4.13 -5.84
C SER A 112 -2.46 -5.52 -5.19
N TYR A 113 -3.65 -5.90 -4.75
CA TYR A 113 -3.91 -7.22 -4.19
C TYR A 113 -3.61 -8.34 -5.20
N PHE A 114 -4.07 -8.20 -6.45
CA PHE A 114 -3.83 -9.22 -7.46
C PHE A 114 -2.34 -9.32 -7.83
N LEU A 115 -1.64 -8.19 -8.04
CA LEU A 115 -0.20 -8.19 -8.31
C LEU A 115 0.59 -8.82 -7.17
N ASN A 116 0.25 -8.50 -5.92
CA ASN A 116 0.88 -9.12 -4.76
C ASN A 116 0.61 -10.64 -4.72
N LYS A 117 -0.62 -11.07 -5.01
CA LYS A 117 -1.01 -12.47 -5.02
C LYS A 117 -0.34 -13.28 -6.13
N THR A 118 -0.24 -12.74 -7.34
CA THR A 118 0.20 -13.50 -8.53
C THR A 118 1.69 -13.35 -8.84
N PHE A 119 2.31 -12.23 -8.47
CA PHE A 119 3.71 -11.92 -8.81
C PHE A 119 4.64 -11.95 -7.59
N VAL A 120 4.26 -11.29 -6.49
CA VAL A 120 5.13 -11.20 -5.30
C VAL A 120 5.12 -12.50 -4.52
N PHE A 121 3.96 -12.91 -4.01
CA PHE A 121 3.79 -14.07 -3.12
C PHE A 121 3.34 -15.32 -3.88
N ARG A 122 3.81 -15.46 -5.13
CA ARG A 122 3.50 -16.60 -5.99
C ARG A 122 4.06 -17.88 -5.37
N GLY A 123 3.18 -18.77 -4.91
CA GLY A 123 3.54 -20.04 -4.28
C GLY A 123 3.22 -20.13 -2.79
N SER A 124 2.81 -19.03 -2.15
CA SER A 124 2.32 -19.09 -0.78
C SER A 124 0.91 -19.70 -0.72
N ARG A 125 0.82 -20.95 -0.22
CA ARG A 125 -0.43 -21.69 -0.04
C ARG A 125 -1.28 -21.07 1.08
#